data_AF-A0A924Z5H1-F1
#
_entry.id   AF-A0A924Z5H1-F1
#
_cell.length_a   1.000
_cell.length_b   1.000
_cell.length_c   1.000
_cell.angle_alpha   90.00
_cell.angle_beta   90.00
_cell.angle_gamma   90.00
#
_symmetry.space_group_name_H-M   'P 1'
#
loop_
_entity.id
_entity.type
_entity.pdbx_description
1 polymer ?
#
loop_
_entity_poly.entity_id
_entity_poly.type
_entity_poly.pdbx_seq_one_letter_code
_entity_poly.pdbx_strand_id
1 'polypeptide(L)'
;MRDLDKVLFENVRDQREEFLTLFPHRYDFIWANHSNFGETVEWQTERRYPLSDRLIDQGSTLYGVRFGSKTQYSLLDIDAGSLYHPQRDPFAIQRIIAALEPMGIASYLACTSSYSRGIHLYLPFEDSQSSWQLSIAISTLLENAGFILKPGQLEIFPNPKPYRGDGTFSLFNAHRLPLQIGSYLLDDDFQPVWSDRHTFLRYWNVVKSRNDVNAKTIRRVIKQFKRHPFRISGKADKYLNDLNAEIEIGWTGAGQTNRLLGRITMRSYVFHHILTSGTPLTGAALVNEVVRVAKSLPGYSDWCRHQHEIDHRAEEWARCVESSHYFHYGSALGKYKAQSKEMESPIENLPDWNRQQSKSAREKIRSAIVDLLEKGILPSSATHRFKLLLDYRIGGGSLYRHKDLWHPNYLRIESCETNSISEEVCLTIEPKYHPSLLSGNGSNDTSSDGSSNSKGSIQPSTDEHQSVEKTDSVRDTPVIPEALLISDDAWQAVHQEAIQMAQPPTQPRSLKQLARMQQFLESGDPILVAEATAWFYLQFHPARSSEVCQRG
;
A
#
# COMPACT_ATOMS: atom_id res chain seq x y z
N MET A 1 27.54 -61.84 6.52
CA MET A 1 26.53 -61.46 5.49
C MET A 1 25.18 -61.05 6.10
N ARG A 2 25.10 -60.63 7.39
CA ARG A 2 23.86 -60.18 8.05
C ARG A 2 23.98 -58.82 8.76
N ASP A 3 25.12 -58.15 8.66
CA ASP A 3 25.37 -56.85 9.32
C ASP A 3 25.60 -55.68 8.35
N LEU A 4 25.61 -55.93 7.04
CA LEU A 4 25.71 -54.87 6.01
C LEU A 4 24.34 -54.30 5.61
N ASP A 5 23.24 -55.01 5.90
CA ASP A 5 21.88 -54.55 5.54
C ASP A 5 21.24 -53.65 6.59
N LYS A 6 21.79 -53.58 7.82
CA LYS A 6 21.28 -52.69 8.87
C LYS A 6 21.72 -51.23 8.70
N VAL A 7 22.89 -51.00 8.10
CA VAL A 7 23.46 -49.64 7.94
C VAL A 7 22.78 -48.84 6.81
N LEU A 8 22.07 -49.51 5.89
CA LEU A 8 21.36 -48.85 4.78
C LEU A 8 19.92 -48.43 5.09
N PHE A 9 19.34 -48.88 6.22
CA PHE A 9 17.94 -48.58 6.56
C PHE A 9 17.74 -47.52 7.65
N GLU A 10 18.78 -47.12 8.37
CA GLU A 10 18.69 -46.11 9.44
C GLU A 10 18.82 -44.65 8.95
N ASN A 11 19.21 -44.39 7.70
CA ASN A 11 19.52 -43.02 7.23
C ASN A 11 18.48 -42.38 6.29
N VAL A 12 17.47 -43.13 5.83
CA VAL A 12 16.47 -42.61 4.87
C VAL A 12 15.21 -42.06 5.57
N ARG A 13 14.94 -42.48 6.81
CA ARG A 13 13.79 -41.99 7.61
C ARG A 13 14.03 -40.62 8.26
N ASP A 14 15.27 -40.24 8.54
CA ASP A 14 15.59 -38.98 9.24
C ASP A 14 15.50 -37.74 8.32
N GLN A 15 15.98 -37.86 7.08
CA GLN A 15 16.20 -36.70 6.20
C GLN A 15 14.93 -36.10 5.58
N ARG A 16 13.88 -36.92 5.41
CA ARG A 16 12.60 -36.47 4.87
C ARG A 16 11.85 -35.62 5.90
N GLU A 17 11.93 -36.04 7.16
CA GLU A 17 11.34 -35.31 8.28
C GLU A 17 12.08 -33.98 8.50
N GLU A 18 13.41 -33.99 8.42
CA GLU A 18 14.24 -32.78 8.55
C GLU A 18 13.83 -31.66 7.58
N PHE A 19 13.70 -31.93 6.28
CA PHE A 19 13.29 -30.90 5.30
C PHE A 19 11.92 -30.30 5.63
N LEU A 20 10.98 -31.14 6.03
CA LEU A 20 9.62 -30.70 6.33
C LEU A 20 9.56 -29.95 7.67
N THR A 21 10.46 -30.23 8.62
CA THR A 21 10.52 -29.49 9.89
C THR A 21 10.94 -28.02 9.71
N LEU A 22 11.59 -27.67 8.59
CA LEU A 22 11.97 -26.28 8.28
C LEU A 22 10.76 -25.33 8.17
N PHE A 23 9.56 -25.87 7.89
CA PHE A 23 8.37 -25.08 7.56
C PHE A 23 7.21 -25.24 8.57
N PRO A 24 7.43 -25.12 9.90
CA PRO A 24 6.60 -25.71 10.94
C PRO A 24 5.12 -25.25 10.97
N HIS A 25 4.77 -24.13 10.33
CA HIS A 25 3.40 -23.65 10.28
C HIS A 25 2.63 -24.29 9.11
N ARG A 26 1.79 -25.28 9.44
CA ARG A 26 1.03 -26.09 8.46
C ARG A 26 -0.42 -25.65 8.22
N TYR A 27 -0.94 -24.71 9.01
CA TYR A 27 -2.29 -24.16 8.81
C TYR A 27 -2.26 -22.96 7.85
N ASP A 28 -3.43 -22.57 7.35
CA ASP A 28 -3.62 -21.41 6.46
C ASP A 28 -2.72 -21.45 5.20
N PHE A 29 -2.35 -22.65 4.75
CA PHE A 29 -1.46 -22.89 3.64
C PHE A 29 -2.12 -22.49 2.31
N ILE A 30 -1.29 -22.24 1.29
CA ILE A 30 -1.76 -22.01 -0.07
C ILE A 30 -1.51 -23.23 -0.95
N TRP A 31 -2.36 -23.45 -1.93
CA TRP A 31 -2.17 -24.50 -2.92
C TRP A 31 -2.63 -24.05 -4.31
N ALA A 32 -2.09 -24.68 -5.34
CA ALA A 32 -2.49 -24.45 -6.74
C ALA A 32 -2.28 -25.72 -7.55
N ASN A 33 -3.10 -25.93 -8.58
CA ASN A 33 -2.84 -26.99 -9.56
C ASN A 33 -1.65 -26.61 -10.45
N HIS A 34 -1.00 -27.61 -11.03
CA HIS A 34 0.02 -27.37 -12.05
C HIS A 34 -0.60 -26.66 -13.25
N SER A 35 -0.06 -25.51 -13.64
CA SER A 35 -0.42 -24.82 -14.88
C SER A 35 0.49 -25.26 -16.02
N ASN A 36 0.06 -24.99 -17.27
CA ASN A 36 0.91 -25.20 -18.44
C ASN A 36 2.12 -24.25 -18.40
N PHE A 37 3.17 -24.59 -19.13
CA PHE A 37 4.41 -23.80 -19.19
C PHE A 37 4.12 -22.35 -19.61
N GLY A 38 4.41 -21.39 -18.73
CA GLY A 38 4.20 -19.94 -18.99
C GLY A 38 2.88 -19.34 -18.48
N GLU A 39 1.97 -20.14 -17.95
CA GLU A 39 0.71 -19.65 -17.37
C GLU A 39 0.85 -19.35 -15.87
N THR A 40 0.19 -18.27 -15.43
CA THR A 40 0.14 -17.90 -14.01
C THR A 40 -0.73 -18.89 -13.24
N VAL A 41 -0.23 -19.36 -12.09
CA VAL A 41 -0.96 -20.28 -11.21
C VAL A 41 -1.95 -19.51 -10.35
N GLU A 42 -3.18 -20.03 -10.23
CA GLU A 42 -4.19 -19.47 -9.35
C GLU A 42 -4.06 -20.06 -7.94
N TRP A 43 -3.46 -19.30 -7.02
CA TRP A 43 -3.25 -19.73 -5.64
C TRP A 43 -4.53 -19.60 -4.80
N GLN A 44 -4.89 -20.69 -4.12
CA GLN A 44 -6.02 -20.75 -3.19
C GLN A 44 -5.52 -20.95 -1.75
N THR A 45 -6.22 -20.38 -0.77
CA THR A 45 -5.90 -20.58 0.66
C THR A 45 -6.78 -21.67 1.26
N GLU A 46 -6.18 -22.64 1.94
CA GLU A 46 -6.87 -23.68 2.72
C GLU A 46 -6.64 -23.47 4.22
N ARG A 47 -7.72 -23.49 5.00
CA ARG A 47 -7.71 -23.21 6.44
C ARG A 47 -8.34 -24.31 7.29
N ARG A 48 -9.02 -25.28 6.67
CA ARG A 48 -9.86 -26.27 7.36
C ARG A 48 -9.04 -27.34 8.08
N TYR A 49 -7.83 -27.63 7.59
CA TYR A 49 -6.96 -28.69 8.13
C TYR A 49 -5.48 -28.33 7.89
N PRO A 50 -4.54 -28.94 8.65
CA PRO A 50 -3.13 -28.71 8.43
C PRO A 50 -2.61 -29.44 7.18
N LEU A 51 -1.69 -28.82 6.47
CA LEU A 51 -0.97 -29.45 5.35
C LEU A 51 -0.16 -30.65 5.85
N SER A 52 -0.47 -31.83 5.32
CA SER A 52 0.23 -33.06 5.67
C SER A 52 1.49 -33.26 4.81
N ASP A 53 2.51 -33.85 5.42
CA ASP A 53 3.78 -34.18 4.77
C ASP A 53 3.60 -35.07 3.53
N ARG A 54 2.64 -36.01 3.59
CA ARG A 54 2.31 -36.91 2.46
C ARG A 54 1.77 -36.16 1.24
N LEU A 55 1.03 -35.06 1.44
CA LEU A 55 0.51 -34.25 0.33
C LEU A 55 1.64 -33.50 -0.37
N ILE A 56 2.59 -32.96 0.39
CA ILE A 56 3.78 -32.31 -0.15
C ILE A 56 4.60 -33.30 -0.98
N ASP A 57 4.76 -34.53 -0.48
CA ASP A 57 5.51 -35.60 -1.13
C ASP A 57 4.84 -36.14 -2.41
N GLN A 58 3.52 -36.14 -2.48
CA GLN A 58 2.79 -36.64 -3.65
C GLN A 58 3.08 -35.81 -4.91
N GLY A 59 3.38 -34.51 -4.77
CA GLY A 59 3.79 -33.64 -5.88
C GLY A 59 2.72 -33.38 -6.96
N SER A 60 1.47 -33.83 -6.76
CA SER A 60 0.36 -33.62 -7.69
C SER A 60 -0.14 -32.16 -7.73
N THR A 61 0.20 -31.38 -6.71
CA THR A 61 -0.30 -30.04 -6.47
C THR A 61 0.85 -29.19 -5.92
N LEU A 62 0.83 -27.89 -6.21
CA LEU A 62 1.75 -26.92 -5.64
C LEU A 62 1.27 -26.50 -4.26
N TYR A 63 2.22 -26.26 -3.36
CA TYR A 63 1.92 -25.88 -1.98
C TYR A 63 2.84 -24.74 -1.53
N GLY A 64 2.29 -23.86 -0.72
CA GLY A 64 3.01 -22.80 -0.05
C GLY A 64 2.56 -22.66 1.38
N VAL A 65 3.43 -22.14 2.23
CA VAL A 65 3.21 -22.01 3.67
C VAL A 65 3.24 -20.55 4.09
N ARG A 66 2.65 -20.27 5.25
CA ARG A 66 2.71 -18.95 5.91
C ARG A 66 3.64 -19.03 7.10
N PHE A 67 4.06 -17.87 7.58
CA PHE A 67 4.84 -17.78 8.81
C PHE A 67 3.92 -17.83 10.03
N GLY A 68 4.40 -18.48 11.10
CA GLY A 68 3.78 -18.42 12.43
C GLY A 68 4.21 -17.16 13.20
N SER A 69 3.92 -17.12 14.50
CA SER A 69 4.36 -16.05 15.41
C SER A 69 5.88 -16.01 15.61
N LYS A 70 6.54 -17.16 15.42
CA LYS A 70 8.00 -17.31 15.41
C LYS A 70 8.46 -18.08 14.16
N THR A 71 9.72 -17.88 13.79
CA THR A 71 10.37 -18.52 12.64
C THR A 71 11.88 -18.67 12.84
N GLN A 72 12.51 -19.57 12.10
CA GLN A 72 13.97 -19.79 12.03
C GLN A 72 14.56 -19.42 10.66
N TYR A 73 13.77 -18.76 9.81
CA TYR A 73 14.24 -18.24 8.53
C TYR A 73 13.46 -16.99 8.14
N SER A 74 14.05 -16.23 7.24
CA SER A 74 13.37 -15.24 6.39
C SER A 74 13.52 -15.65 4.93
N LEU A 75 12.65 -15.14 4.07
CA LEU A 75 12.72 -15.30 2.63
C LEU A 75 12.58 -13.92 1.96
N LEU A 76 13.39 -13.66 0.94
CA LEU A 76 13.19 -12.55 0.01
C LEU A 76 12.77 -13.12 -1.34
N ASP A 77 11.74 -12.55 -1.96
CA ASP A 77 11.28 -12.92 -3.29
C ASP A 77 11.57 -11.79 -4.28
N ILE A 78 12.26 -12.15 -5.36
CA ILE A 78 12.74 -11.24 -6.41
C ILE A 78 12.23 -11.78 -7.75
N ASP A 79 11.21 -11.13 -8.29
CA ASP A 79 10.66 -11.51 -9.58
C ASP A 79 11.67 -11.34 -10.72
N ALA A 80 11.51 -12.12 -11.80
CA ALA A 80 12.36 -12.03 -12.98
C ALA A 80 12.34 -10.63 -13.63
N GLY A 81 11.22 -9.90 -13.48
CA GLY A 81 11.05 -8.52 -13.93
C GLY A 81 11.50 -7.46 -12.90
N SER A 82 12.11 -7.87 -11.79
CA SER A 82 12.60 -6.97 -10.74
C SER A 82 13.82 -6.17 -11.19
N LEU A 83 13.91 -4.91 -10.76
CA LEU A 83 15.14 -4.11 -10.86
C LEU A 83 16.32 -4.74 -10.10
N TYR A 84 16.04 -5.61 -9.11
CA TYR A 84 17.04 -6.27 -8.28
C TYR A 84 17.41 -7.67 -8.78
N HIS A 85 16.85 -8.11 -9.91
CA HIS A 85 17.17 -9.41 -10.48
C HIS A 85 18.60 -9.41 -11.06
N PRO A 86 19.42 -10.47 -10.85
CA PRO A 86 20.82 -10.53 -11.31
C PRO A 86 21.04 -10.29 -12.81
N GLN A 87 20.04 -10.60 -13.63
CA GLN A 87 20.08 -10.31 -15.07
C GLN A 87 20.02 -8.82 -15.40
N ARG A 88 19.44 -7.99 -14.51
CA ARG A 88 19.39 -6.53 -14.66
C ARG A 88 20.50 -5.85 -13.86
N ASP A 89 20.75 -6.32 -12.64
CA ASP A 89 21.82 -5.83 -11.77
C ASP A 89 22.50 -7.00 -11.05
N PRO A 90 23.68 -7.45 -11.54
CA PRO A 90 24.43 -8.56 -10.95
C PRO A 90 24.83 -8.34 -9.49
N PHE A 91 24.93 -7.07 -9.04
CA PHE A 91 25.38 -6.72 -7.70
C PHE A 91 24.23 -6.45 -6.72
N ALA A 92 22.97 -6.43 -7.19
CA ALA A 92 21.82 -6.08 -6.36
C ALA A 92 21.67 -7.01 -5.14
N ILE A 93 21.77 -8.33 -5.35
CA ILE A 93 21.65 -9.30 -4.25
C ILE A 93 22.78 -9.14 -3.24
N GLN A 94 24.01 -8.92 -3.69
CA GLN A 94 25.14 -8.67 -2.78
C GLN A 94 24.89 -7.42 -1.90
N ARG A 95 24.37 -6.33 -2.50
CA ARG A 95 24.04 -5.11 -1.73
C ARG A 95 22.85 -5.32 -0.79
N ILE A 96 21.87 -6.14 -1.18
CA ILE A 96 20.73 -6.52 -0.31
C ILE A 96 21.25 -7.26 0.92
N ILE A 97 22.14 -8.25 0.73
CA ILE A 97 22.70 -9.04 1.84
C ILE A 97 23.59 -8.16 2.73
N ALA A 98 24.43 -7.31 2.13
CA ALA A 98 25.25 -6.35 2.88
C ALA A 98 24.40 -5.42 3.76
N ALA A 99 23.22 -5.00 3.30
CA ALA A 99 22.30 -4.19 4.10
C ALA A 99 21.71 -4.95 5.30
N LEU A 100 21.69 -6.28 5.28
CA LEU A 100 21.17 -7.13 6.35
C LEU A 100 22.24 -7.62 7.34
N GLU A 101 23.52 -7.41 7.04
CA GLU A 101 24.65 -7.73 7.94
C GLU A 101 24.52 -7.14 9.36
N PRO A 102 24.01 -5.90 9.57
CA PRO A 102 23.82 -5.36 10.93
C PRO A 102 22.86 -6.17 11.81
N MET A 103 22.01 -6.99 11.19
CA MET A 103 21.09 -7.91 11.87
C MET A 103 21.70 -9.30 12.13
N GLY A 104 22.88 -9.57 11.57
CA GLY A 104 23.55 -10.87 11.62
C GLY A 104 23.23 -11.79 10.44
N ILE A 105 22.64 -11.28 9.35
CA ILE A 105 22.44 -12.04 8.11
C ILE A 105 23.60 -11.75 7.17
N ALA A 106 24.41 -12.77 6.88
CA ALA A 106 25.59 -12.67 6.03
C ALA A 106 25.57 -13.64 4.83
N SER A 107 24.64 -14.59 4.81
CA SER A 107 24.58 -15.62 3.77
C SER A 107 23.13 -15.98 3.43
N TYR A 108 22.93 -16.49 2.23
CA TYR A 108 21.63 -16.93 1.73
C TYR A 108 21.73 -18.27 0.98
N LEU A 109 20.58 -18.90 0.80
CA LEU A 109 20.37 -20.04 -0.10
C LEU A 109 19.40 -19.60 -1.20
N ALA A 110 19.83 -19.65 -2.47
CA ALA A 110 19.01 -19.21 -3.59
C ALA A 110 18.29 -20.38 -4.27
N CYS A 111 17.03 -20.15 -4.64
CA CYS A 111 16.23 -21.06 -5.46
C CYS A 111 15.43 -20.29 -6.50
N THR A 112 15.08 -20.90 -7.62
CA THR A 112 14.00 -20.35 -8.46
C THR A 112 12.66 -20.44 -7.72
N SER A 113 11.82 -19.42 -7.84
CA SER A 113 10.46 -19.40 -7.27
C SER A 113 9.50 -20.23 -8.12
N SER A 114 9.67 -20.20 -9.46
CA SER A 114 8.93 -21.00 -10.43
C SER A 114 9.61 -21.01 -11.80
N TYR A 115 8.92 -21.51 -12.83
CA TYR A 115 9.34 -21.41 -14.23
C TYR A 115 9.45 -19.97 -14.75
N SER A 116 8.88 -18.99 -14.05
CA SER A 116 9.04 -17.56 -14.38
C SER A 116 10.47 -17.05 -14.18
N ARG A 117 11.35 -17.85 -13.58
CA ARG A 117 12.74 -17.50 -13.22
C ARG A 117 12.89 -16.44 -12.13
N GLY A 118 11.81 -16.12 -11.39
CA GLY A 118 11.95 -15.38 -10.13
C GLY A 118 12.83 -16.14 -9.14
N ILE A 119 13.39 -15.42 -8.15
CA ILE A 119 14.38 -15.93 -7.22
C ILE A 119 13.87 -15.79 -5.79
N HIS A 120 13.89 -16.91 -5.08
CA HIS A 120 13.71 -17.01 -3.64
C HIS A 120 15.08 -17.06 -2.95
N LEU A 121 15.34 -16.12 -2.04
CA LEU A 121 16.54 -16.11 -1.19
C LEU A 121 16.16 -16.50 0.25
N TYR A 122 16.44 -17.73 0.63
CA TYR A 122 16.24 -18.21 1.99
C TYR A 122 17.40 -17.76 2.90
N LEU A 123 17.03 -17.20 4.05
CA LEU A 123 17.93 -16.65 5.06
C LEU A 123 17.71 -17.38 6.40
N PRO A 124 18.14 -18.66 6.52
CA PRO A 124 17.98 -19.43 7.74
C PRO A 124 18.93 -18.98 8.85
N PHE A 125 18.55 -19.20 10.10
CA PHE A 125 19.33 -18.90 11.30
C PHE A 125 18.99 -19.87 12.44
N GLU A 126 19.84 -19.93 13.48
CA GLU A 126 19.74 -20.94 14.54
C GLU A 126 18.54 -20.74 15.47
N ASP A 127 18.47 -19.58 16.11
CA ASP A 127 17.49 -19.32 17.14
C ASP A 127 16.15 -18.85 16.57
N SER A 128 15.05 -19.41 17.08
CA SER A 128 13.70 -18.99 16.70
C SER A 128 13.43 -17.52 17.10
N GLN A 129 13.13 -16.68 16.12
CA GLN A 129 12.86 -15.24 16.29
C GLN A 129 11.39 -14.91 16.11
N SER A 130 10.95 -13.77 16.67
CA SER A 130 9.60 -13.24 16.41
C SER A 130 9.47 -12.84 14.93
N SER A 131 8.56 -13.50 14.20
CA SER A 131 8.33 -13.24 12.77
C SER A 131 7.98 -11.77 12.51
N TRP A 132 7.20 -11.15 13.41
CA TRP A 132 6.82 -9.75 13.29
C TRP A 132 8.00 -8.80 13.51
N GLN A 133 8.79 -9.00 14.57
CA GLN A 133 9.97 -8.14 14.81
C GLN A 133 11.01 -8.31 13.70
N LEU A 134 11.22 -9.54 13.25
CA LEU A 134 12.11 -9.86 12.14
C LEU A 134 11.69 -9.11 10.86
N SER A 135 10.39 -9.18 10.50
CA SER A 135 9.88 -8.48 9.32
C SER A 135 10.14 -6.98 9.37
N ILE A 136 9.90 -6.33 10.51
CA ILE A 136 10.14 -4.89 10.68
C ILE A 136 11.63 -4.56 10.56
N ALA A 137 12.50 -5.36 11.18
CA ALA A 137 13.94 -5.12 11.16
C ALA A 137 14.51 -5.23 9.74
N ILE A 138 14.14 -6.29 9.00
CA ILE A 138 14.57 -6.49 7.61
C ILE A 138 14.06 -5.35 6.73
N SER A 139 12.76 -5.03 6.79
CA SER A 139 12.20 -3.93 5.99
C SER A 139 12.89 -2.61 6.28
N THR A 140 13.12 -2.31 7.57
CA THR A 140 13.79 -1.07 7.99
C THR A 140 15.21 -0.98 7.44
N LEU A 141 15.99 -2.06 7.49
CA LEU A 141 17.36 -2.08 6.98
C LEU A 141 17.40 -1.89 5.47
N LEU A 142 16.55 -2.62 4.74
CA LEU A 142 16.48 -2.53 3.28
C LEU A 142 16.03 -1.15 2.81
N GLU A 143 14.97 -0.59 3.40
CA GLU A 143 14.49 0.76 3.07
C GLU A 143 15.53 1.84 3.39
N ASN A 144 16.26 1.71 4.51
CA ASN A 144 17.34 2.65 4.85
C ASN A 144 18.55 2.53 3.92
N ALA A 145 18.80 1.35 3.36
CA ALA A 145 19.79 1.13 2.31
C ALA A 145 19.30 1.58 0.92
N GLY A 146 18.07 2.08 0.79
CA GLY A 146 17.51 2.62 -0.46
C GLY A 146 16.78 1.59 -1.32
N PHE A 147 16.53 0.39 -0.82
CA PHE A 147 15.73 -0.61 -1.53
C PHE A 147 14.24 -0.30 -1.44
N ILE A 148 13.53 -0.52 -2.55
CA ILE A 148 12.11 -0.28 -2.68
C ILE A 148 11.38 -1.61 -2.52
N LEU A 149 10.64 -1.73 -1.41
CA LEU A 149 9.85 -2.92 -1.10
C LEU A 149 8.48 -2.81 -1.75
N LYS A 150 8.30 -3.50 -2.89
CA LYS A 150 7.06 -3.48 -3.67
C LYS A 150 6.75 -4.88 -4.19
N PRO A 151 5.46 -5.24 -4.27
CA PRO A 151 5.05 -6.47 -4.94
C PRO A 151 5.60 -6.56 -6.36
N GLY A 152 6.07 -7.75 -6.72
CA GLY A 152 6.71 -8.01 -8.02
C GLY A 152 8.06 -7.31 -8.25
N GLN A 153 8.71 -6.80 -7.21
CA GLN A 153 10.07 -6.27 -7.26
C GLN A 153 10.95 -6.89 -6.17
N LEU A 154 10.63 -6.61 -4.91
CA LEU A 154 11.33 -7.16 -3.75
C LEU A 154 10.31 -7.31 -2.62
N GLU A 155 9.89 -8.55 -2.41
CA GLU A 155 8.96 -8.91 -1.34
C GLU A 155 9.70 -9.59 -0.20
N ILE A 156 9.25 -9.33 1.03
CA ILE A 156 9.86 -9.86 2.26
C ILE A 156 8.87 -10.78 2.95
N PHE A 157 9.38 -11.93 3.37
CA PHE A 157 8.62 -12.90 4.14
C PHE A 157 9.42 -13.31 5.39
N PRO A 158 8.88 -13.18 6.60
CA PRO A 158 7.55 -12.62 6.92
C PRO A 158 7.42 -11.14 6.52
N ASN A 159 6.24 -10.74 6.06
CA ASN A 159 5.98 -9.35 5.66
C ASN A 159 5.65 -8.44 6.86
N PRO A 160 6.07 -7.15 6.85
CA PRO A 160 5.79 -6.21 7.93
C PRO A 160 4.30 -5.89 7.98
N LYS A 161 3.63 -6.29 9.07
CA LYS A 161 2.20 -6.01 9.24
C LYS A 161 1.94 -4.92 10.26
N PRO A 162 0.97 -4.04 9.98
CA PRO A 162 0.44 -3.16 11.01
C PRO A 162 -0.28 -4.01 12.07
N TYR A 163 0.00 -3.73 13.34
CA TYR A 163 -0.74 -4.30 14.45
C TYR A 163 -2.21 -3.84 14.36
N ARG A 164 -3.16 -4.78 14.29
CA ARG A 164 -4.60 -4.47 14.34
C ARG A 164 -5.04 -4.39 15.80
N GLY A 165 -5.69 -3.29 16.16
CA GLY A 165 -6.11 -3.00 17.54
C GLY A 165 -7.26 -3.87 18.07
N ASP A 166 -7.87 -4.69 17.21
CA ASP A 166 -8.98 -5.60 17.51
C ASP A 166 -8.53 -6.96 18.10
N GLY A 167 -7.23 -7.16 18.29
CA GLY A 167 -6.66 -8.42 18.79
C GLY A 167 -6.64 -9.55 17.75
N THR A 168 -7.07 -9.31 16.51
CA THR A 168 -6.98 -10.28 15.42
C THR A 168 -5.65 -10.13 14.68
N PHE A 169 -4.83 -11.19 14.66
CA PHE A 169 -3.60 -11.20 13.88
C PHE A 169 -3.95 -11.42 12.40
N SER A 170 -3.57 -10.49 11.52
CA SER A 170 -3.60 -10.75 10.08
C SER A 170 -2.56 -11.82 9.74
N LEU A 171 -2.91 -12.75 8.84
CA LEU A 171 -2.04 -13.86 8.41
C LEU A 171 -0.86 -13.36 7.57
N PHE A 172 0.35 -13.92 7.76
CA PHE A 172 1.53 -13.54 6.96
C PHE A 172 1.32 -13.92 5.50
N ASN A 173 1.91 -13.15 4.58
CA ASN A 173 1.91 -13.54 3.18
C ASN A 173 2.50 -14.95 3.08
N ALA A 174 1.89 -15.76 2.23
CA ALA A 174 2.35 -17.12 1.99
C ALA A 174 3.42 -17.10 0.91
N HIS A 175 4.37 -18.02 0.98
CA HIS A 175 5.33 -18.27 -0.08
C HIS A 175 5.25 -19.73 -0.51
N ARG A 176 5.60 -19.99 -1.76
CA ARG A 176 5.70 -21.35 -2.28
C ARG A 176 6.83 -22.13 -1.59
N LEU A 177 6.62 -23.41 -1.32
CA LEU A 177 7.66 -24.30 -0.81
C LEU A 177 8.76 -24.54 -1.86
N PRO A 178 10.04 -24.66 -1.46
CA PRO A 178 11.11 -24.95 -2.38
C PRO A 178 11.07 -26.41 -2.85
N LEU A 179 11.82 -26.73 -3.91
CA LEU A 179 11.95 -28.09 -4.47
C LEU A 179 10.63 -28.70 -4.97
N GLN A 180 9.66 -27.85 -5.29
CA GLN A 180 8.51 -28.21 -6.12
C GLN A 180 8.83 -27.96 -7.59
N ILE A 181 8.08 -28.55 -8.51
CA ILE A 181 8.32 -28.43 -9.96
C ILE A 181 8.55 -26.97 -10.44
N GLY A 182 9.69 -26.66 -11.04
CA GLY A 182 10.07 -25.28 -11.39
C GLY A 182 10.79 -24.48 -10.28
N SER A 183 10.99 -25.05 -9.10
CA SER A 183 11.79 -24.48 -8.00
C SER A 183 13.05 -25.31 -7.79
N TYR A 184 14.18 -24.76 -8.22
CA TYR A 184 15.48 -25.43 -8.22
C TYR A 184 16.49 -24.59 -7.46
N LEU A 185 17.42 -25.24 -6.75
CA LEU A 185 18.60 -24.61 -6.18
C LEU A 185 19.41 -23.90 -7.26
N LEU A 186 19.97 -22.76 -6.89
CA LEU A 186 20.82 -21.94 -7.74
C LEU A 186 22.26 -21.93 -7.20
N ASP A 187 23.23 -21.89 -8.11
CA ASP A 187 24.63 -21.60 -7.78
C ASP A 187 24.90 -20.09 -7.66
N ASP A 188 26.17 -19.73 -7.46
CA ASP A 188 26.61 -18.35 -7.31
C ASP A 188 26.40 -17.51 -8.59
N ASP A 189 26.29 -18.16 -9.76
CA ASP A 189 25.98 -17.54 -11.05
C ASP A 189 24.46 -17.51 -11.34
N PHE A 190 23.66 -17.83 -10.33
CA PHE A 190 22.19 -17.95 -10.40
C PHE A 190 21.71 -18.92 -11.49
N GLN A 191 22.48 -19.97 -11.77
CA GLN A 191 22.11 -21.06 -12.66
C GLN A 191 21.53 -22.24 -11.88
N PRO A 192 20.49 -22.93 -12.41
CA PRO A 192 19.93 -24.10 -11.76
C PRO A 192 20.96 -25.23 -11.63
N VAL A 193 21.09 -25.76 -10.41
CA VAL A 193 21.88 -26.94 -10.11
C VAL A 193 21.00 -28.10 -9.64
N TRP A 194 21.58 -29.29 -9.56
CA TRP A 194 20.87 -30.47 -9.08
C TRP A 194 20.25 -30.21 -7.69
N SER A 195 18.95 -30.48 -7.59
CA SER A 195 18.08 -29.98 -6.52
C SER A 195 17.38 -31.13 -5.81
N ASP A 196 18.08 -31.80 -4.92
CA ASP A 196 17.47 -32.78 -4.02
C ASP A 196 17.37 -32.24 -2.59
N ARG A 197 16.54 -32.89 -1.76
CA ARG A 197 16.32 -32.46 -0.38
C ARG A 197 17.59 -32.49 0.45
N HIS A 198 18.46 -33.47 0.21
CA HIS A 198 19.72 -33.61 0.94
C HIS A 198 20.68 -32.45 0.64
N THR A 199 20.85 -32.08 -0.62
CA THR A 199 21.69 -30.94 -1.03
C THR A 199 21.10 -29.64 -0.52
N PHE A 200 19.78 -29.48 -0.56
CA PHE A 200 19.10 -28.32 0.00
C PHE A 200 19.35 -28.21 1.52
N LEU A 201 19.17 -29.30 2.28
CA LEU A 201 19.43 -29.32 3.72
C LEU A 201 20.88 -29.03 4.06
N ARG A 202 21.83 -29.59 3.29
CA ARG A 202 23.25 -29.30 3.47
C ARG A 202 23.55 -27.81 3.30
N TYR A 203 23.05 -27.19 2.23
CA TYR A 203 23.24 -25.75 2.02
C TYR A 203 22.50 -24.92 3.05
N TRP A 204 21.27 -25.30 3.42
CA TRP A 204 20.52 -24.68 4.49
C TRP A 204 21.32 -24.63 5.78
N ASN A 205 21.92 -25.75 6.21
CA ASN A 205 22.71 -25.84 7.43
C ASN A 205 24.00 -24.99 7.36
N VAL A 206 24.67 -24.96 6.19
CA VAL A 206 25.84 -24.09 5.98
C VAL A 206 25.44 -22.63 6.13
N VAL A 207 24.36 -22.19 5.47
CA VAL A 207 23.88 -20.80 5.53
C VAL A 207 23.39 -20.46 6.93
N LYS A 208 22.66 -21.37 7.58
CA LYS A 208 22.17 -21.26 8.95
C LYS A 208 23.31 -20.99 9.94
N SER A 209 24.43 -21.70 9.79
CA SER A 209 25.62 -21.51 10.64
C SER A 209 26.35 -20.18 10.45
N ARG A 210 26.14 -19.52 9.29
CA ARG A 210 26.76 -18.22 8.97
C ARG A 210 25.91 -17.03 9.42
N ASN A 211 24.63 -17.25 9.72
CA ASN A 211 23.69 -16.20 10.09
C ASN A 211 23.49 -16.18 11.62
N ASP A 212 24.10 -15.20 12.29
CA ASP A 212 23.96 -14.97 13.74
C ASP A 212 22.85 -13.96 14.05
N VAL A 213 21.60 -14.36 13.76
CA VAL A 213 20.44 -13.53 14.04
C VAL A 213 19.97 -13.74 15.47
N ASN A 214 20.06 -12.69 16.28
CA ASN A 214 19.63 -12.74 17.67
C ASN A 214 18.59 -11.66 18.03
N ALA A 215 17.73 -11.97 19.01
CA ALA A 215 16.62 -11.10 19.39
C ALA A 215 17.07 -9.73 19.93
N LYS A 216 18.27 -9.65 20.53
CA LYS A 216 18.82 -8.37 21.05
C LYS A 216 19.22 -7.47 19.88
N THR A 217 19.89 -8.02 18.87
CA THR A 217 20.26 -7.34 17.63
C THR A 217 19.03 -6.88 16.87
N ILE A 218 18.01 -7.74 16.71
CA ILE A 218 16.73 -7.34 16.09
C ILE A 218 16.13 -6.13 16.81
N ARG A 219 16.01 -6.17 18.13
CA ARG A 219 15.49 -5.03 18.92
C ARG A 219 16.37 -3.79 18.80
N ARG A 220 17.69 -3.94 18.78
CA ARG A 220 18.65 -2.85 18.57
C ARG A 220 18.46 -2.21 17.20
N VAL A 221 18.35 -3.02 16.15
CA VAL A 221 18.10 -2.55 14.78
C VAL A 221 16.78 -1.79 14.71
N ILE A 222 15.71 -2.36 15.25
CA ILE A 222 14.40 -1.68 15.34
C ILE A 222 14.49 -0.40 16.17
N LYS A 223 15.37 -0.28 17.16
CA LYS A 223 15.50 0.96 17.93
C LYS A 223 16.34 2.01 17.21
N GLN A 224 17.43 1.59 16.58
CA GLN A 224 18.44 2.45 15.96
C GLN A 224 18.02 2.94 14.58
N PHE A 225 17.43 2.05 13.78
CA PHE A 225 17.16 2.29 12.36
C PHE A 225 15.69 2.54 12.06
N LYS A 226 14.79 2.26 13.02
CA LYS A 226 13.40 2.68 12.87
C LYS A 226 13.39 4.19 12.93
N ARG A 227 13.42 4.78 11.73
CA ARG A 227 12.89 6.13 11.48
C ARG A 227 11.65 6.23 12.33
N HIS A 228 11.58 7.18 13.27
CA HIS A 228 10.30 7.50 13.86
C HIS A 228 9.42 7.88 12.68
N PRO A 229 8.50 7.01 12.22
CA PRO A 229 7.53 7.51 11.29
C PRO A 229 6.75 8.44 12.19
N PHE A 230 6.96 9.75 12.04
CA PHE A 230 5.95 10.69 12.47
C PHE A 230 4.69 10.11 11.87
N ARG A 231 3.82 9.52 12.69
CA ARG A 231 2.61 8.86 12.21
C ARG A 231 1.87 9.97 11.49
N ILE A 232 2.06 10.03 10.18
CA ILE A 232 1.45 11.07 9.37
C ILE A 232 -0.02 10.71 9.47
N SER A 233 -0.81 11.58 10.08
CA SER A 233 -2.24 11.35 10.22
C SER A 233 -2.81 11.08 8.83
N GLY A 234 -3.84 10.24 8.68
CA GLY A 234 -4.35 9.88 7.34
C GLY A 234 -4.66 11.11 6.45
N LYS A 235 -5.01 12.24 7.05
CA LYS A 235 -5.19 13.52 6.33
C LYS A 235 -3.88 14.12 5.83
N ALA A 236 -2.84 14.09 6.64
CA ALA A 236 -1.52 14.60 6.27
C ALA A 236 -0.79 13.65 5.30
N ASP A 237 -1.06 12.34 5.38
CA ASP A 237 -0.51 11.35 4.45
C ASP A 237 -1.14 11.51 3.06
N LYS A 238 -2.47 11.67 3.02
CA LYS A 238 -3.17 12.09 1.80
C LYS A 238 -2.58 13.39 1.24
N TYR A 239 -2.39 14.42 2.07
CA TYR A 239 -1.83 15.70 1.60
C TYR A 239 -0.41 15.55 1.04
N LEU A 240 0.45 14.74 1.66
CA LEU A 240 1.77 14.44 1.14
C LEU A 240 1.69 13.70 -0.21
N ASN A 241 0.79 12.73 -0.34
CA ASN A 241 0.57 12.00 -1.59
C ASN A 241 0.05 12.91 -2.70
N ASP A 242 -0.90 13.80 -2.40
CA ASP A 242 -1.42 14.79 -3.35
C ASP A 242 -0.28 15.71 -3.84
N LEU A 243 0.61 16.17 -2.93
CA LEU A 243 1.77 16.98 -3.29
C LEU A 243 2.78 16.20 -4.15
N ASN A 244 3.05 14.93 -3.82
CA ASN A 244 3.96 14.10 -4.59
C ASN A 244 3.43 13.82 -5.98
N ALA A 245 2.15 13.47 -6.13
CA ALA A 245 1.54 13.24 -7.43
C ALA A 245 1.64 14.46 -8.34
N GLU A 246 1.44 15.67 -7.80
CA GLU A 246 1.60 16.91 -8.58
C GLU A 246 3.08 17.20 -8.94
N ILE A 247 4.03 16.85 -8.08
CA ILE A 247 5.46 17.14 -8.28
C ILE A 247 6.14 16.12 -9.19
N GLU A 248 5.84 14.84 -9.02
CA GLU A 248 6.51 13.73 -9.72
C GLU A 248 6.23 13.71 -11.23
N ILE A 249 5.08 14.24 -11.66
CA ILE A 249 4.76 14.47 -13.08
C ILE A 249 5.78 15.41 -13.74
N GLY A 250 6.43 16.28 -12.95
CA GLY A 250 7.42 17.23 -13.42
C GLY A 250 6.82 18.35 -14.26
N TRP A 251 7.62 18.88 -15.18
CA TRP A 251 7.26 20.01 -16.03
C TRP A 251 6.67 19.50 -17.34
N THR A 252 5.41 19.83 -17.61
CA THR A 252 4.66 19.33 -18.78
C THR A 252 4.15 20.44 -19.70
N GLY A 253 4.32 21.71 -19.31
CA GLY A 253 3.88 22.84 -20.10
C GLY A 253 4.44 24.18 -19.64
N ALA A 254 4.43 25.16 -20.55
CA ALA A 254 4.80 26.53 -20.22
C ALA A 254 3.80 27.16 -19.23
N GLY A 255 4.30 27.98 -18.29
CA GLY A 255 3.47 28.68 -17.30
C GLY A 255 3.27 27.94 -15.97
N GLN A 256 3.85 26.75 -15.80
CA GLN A 256 3.69 25.95 -14.57
C GLN A 256 4.58 26.38 -13.41
N THR A 257 5.56 27.27 -13.63
CA THR A 257 6.59 27.65 -12.65
C THR A 257 6.01 27.99 -11.27
N ASN A 258 5.04 28.90 -11.20
CA ASN A 258 4.49 29.31 -9.91
C ASN A 258 3.76 28.18 -9.20
N ARG A 259 2.96 27.40 -9.93
CA ARG A 259 2.22 26.29 -9.33
C ARG A 259 3.16 25.21 -8.81
N LEU A 260 4.13 24.79 -9.63
CA LEU A 260 5.06 23.71 -9.28
C LEU A 260 6.01 24.13 -8.15
N LEU A 261 6.56 25.34 -8.19
CA LEU A 261 7.37 25.88 -7.08
C LEU A 261 6.57 25.98 -5.79
N GLY A 262 5.30 26.39 -5.85
CA GLY A 262 4.42 26.41 -4.68
C GLY A 262 4.23 25.02 -4.06
N ARG A 263 4.05 23.97 -4.89
CA ARG A 263 3.92 22.59 -4.41
C ARG A 263 5.20 22.04 -3.81
N ILE A 264 6.31 22.23 -4.51
CA ILE A 264 7.65 21.85 -4.01
C ILE A 264 7.93 22.53 -2.67
N THR A 265 7.62 23.82 -2.58
CA THR A 265 7.80 24.62 -1.37
C THR A 265 6.93 24.12 -0.22
N MET A 266 5.64 23.85 -0.46
CA MET A 266 4.73 23.29 0.55
C MET A 266 5.20 21.93 1.05
N ARG A 267 5.62 21.03 0.14
CA ARG A 267 6.13 19.71 0.53
C ARG A 267 7.40 19.84 1.36
N SER A 268 8.34 20.67 0.91
CA SER A 268 9.63 20.83 1.56
C SER A 268 9.47 21.51 2.93
N TYR A 269 8.68 22.58 3.01
CA TYR A 269 8.45 23.26 4.27
C TYR A 269 7.66 22.41 5.27
N VAL A 270 6.56 21.74 4.85
CA VAL A 270 5.71 21.01 5.80
C VAL A 270 6.30 19.65 6.20
N PHE A 271 6.97 18.95 5.28
CA PHE A 271 7.32 17.52 5.44
C PHE A 271 8.81 17.19 5.28
N HIS A 272 9.70 18.11 4.88
CA HIS A 272 11.11 17.74 4.61
C HIS A 272 11.81 17.10 5.81
N HIS A 273 11.56 17.59 7.03
CA HIS A 273 12.15 16.98 8.24
C HIS A 273 11.65 15.56 8.50
N ILE A 274 10.46 15.20 8.01
CA ILE A 274 9.95 13.82 8.06
C ILE A 274 10.62 12.96 6.99
N LEU A 275 10.70 13.46 5.75
CA LEU A 275 11.21 12.71 4.60
C LEU A 275 12.71 12.43 4.74
N THR A 276 13.47 13.41 5.23
CA THR A 276 14.94 13.35 5.29
C THR A 276 15.47 13.10 6.70
N SER A 277 14.59 12.94 7.72
CA SER A 277 14.97 12.77 9.14
C SER A 277 15.90 13.89 9.65
N GLY A 278 15.64 15.14 9.26
CA GLY A 278 16.45 16.32 9.57
C GLY A 278 15.69 17.39 10.37
N THR A 279 16.23 18.61 10.45
CA THR A 279 15.52 19.77 11.01
C THR A 279 14.56 20.37 9.98
N PRO A 280 13.46 21.04 10.42
CA PRO A 280 12.61 21.77 9.50
C PRO A 280 13.38 22.83 8.71
N LEU A 281 13.11 22.94 7.41
CA LEU A 281 13.79 23.89 6.54
C LEU A 281 13.12 25.27 6.58
N THR A 282 13.92 26.31 6.73
CA THR A 282 13.51 27.72 6.67
C THR A 282 14.58 28.56 5.97
N GLY A 283 14.21 29.75 5.51
CA GLY A 283 15.08 30.74 4.89
C GLY A 283 15.86 30.16 3.70
N ALA A 284 17.16 30.47 3.63
CA ALA A 284 18.03 30.05 2.53
C ALA A 284 18.08 28.53 2.33
N ALA A 285 17.97 27.73 3.40
CA ALA A 285 17.98 26.27 3.29
C ALA A 285 16.74 25.74 2.57
N LEU A 286 15.57 26.36 2.80
CA LEU A 286 14.34 26.03 2.08
C LEU A 286 14.45 26.43 0.61
N VAL A 287 15.00 27.61 0.31
CA VAL A 287 15.19 28.09 -1.07
C VAL A 287 16.08 27.14 -1.85
N ASN A 288 17.24 26.78 -1.30
CA ASN A 288 18.19 25.86 -1.94
C ASN A 288 17.54 24.51 -2.23
N GLU A 289 16.75 23.98 -1.31
CA GLU A 289 16.04 22.70 -1.49
C GLU A 289 14.98 22.80 -2.60
N VAL A 290 14.18 23.88 -2.61
CA VAL A 290 13.15 24.09 -3.63
C VAL A 290 13.79 24.19 -5.02
N VAL A 291 14.88 24.95 -5.15
CA VAL A 291 15.63 25.08 -6.41
C VAL A 291 16.22 23.74 -6.83
N ARG A 292 16.85 23.01 -5.91
CA ARG A 292 17.43 21.70 -6.18
C ARG A 292 16.38 20.73 -6.70
N VAL A 293 15.22 20.66 -6.06
CA VAL A 293 14.10 19.81 -6.49
C VAL A 293 13.59 20.27 -7.85
N ALA A 294 13.30 21.57 -8.03
CA ALA A 294 12.76 22.11 -9.28
C ALA A 294 13.65 21.80 -10.50
N LYS A 295 14.98 21.97 -10.36
CA LYS A 295 15.98 21.66 -11.40
C LYS A 295 16.12 20.16 -11.68
N SER A 296 15.81 19.30 -10.70
CA SER A 296 15.91 17.84 -10.85
C SER A 296 14.69 17.18 -11.50
N LEU A 297 13.57 17.90 -11.64
CA LEU A 297 12.35 17.34 -12.21
C LEU A 297 12.41 17.26 -13.75
N PRO A 298 11.79 16.23 -14.36
CA PRO A 298 11.80 16.06 -15.80
C PRO A 298 11.09 17.24 -16.49
N GLY A 299 11.63 17.67 -17.64
CA GLY A 299 11.09 18.78 -18.44
C GLY A 299 11.46 20.18 -17.97
N TYR A 300 12.31 20.34 -16.93
CA TYR A 300 12.72 21.66 -16.44
C TYR A 300 13.34 22.51 -17.55
N SER A 301 14.30 21.96 -18.29
CA SER A 301 14.99 22.66 -19.39
C SER A 301 14.06 23.02 -20.54
N ASP A 302 13.02 22.21 -20.78
CA ASP A 302 12.15 22.32 -21.95
C ASP A 302 10.95 23.25 -21.70
N TRP A 303 10.40 23.25 -20.47
CA TRP A 303 9.13 23.89 -20.16
C TRP A 303 9.22 25.02 -19.14
N CYS A 304 10.27 25.06 -18.30
CA CYS A 304 10.46 26.18 -17.38
C CYS A 304 11.01 27.39 -18.14
N ARG A 305 10.22 28.44 -18.31
CA ARG A 305 10.66 29.70 -18.95
C ARG A 305 11.38 30.66 -17.99
N HIS A 306 11.36 30.35 -16.69
CA HIS A 306 11.93 31.17 -15.63
C HIS A 306 13.27 30.62 -15.11
N GLN A 307 14.01 29.87 -15.94
CA GLN A 307 15.30 29.26 -15.54
C GLN A 307 16.31 30.29 -15.03
N HIS A 308 16.33 31.48 -15.64
CA HIS A 308 17.25 32.57 -15.29
C HIS A 308 16.90 33.28 -13.98
N GLU A 309 15.67 33.13 -13.48
CA GLU A 309 15.18 33.76 -12.24
C GLU A 309 14.63 32.75 -11.23
N ILE A 310 14.93 31.46 -11.40
CA ILE A 310 14.34 30.38 -10.61
C ILE A 310 14.65 30.51 -9.12
N ASP A 311 15.86 30.98 -8.80
CA ASP A 311 16.33 31.19 -7.44
C ASP A 311 15.52 32.31 -6.76
N HIS A 312 15.27 33.41 -7.46
CA HIS A 312 14.43 34.52 -6.97
C HIS A 312 12.97 34.07 -6.77
N ARG A 313 12.42 33.32 -7.73
CA ARG A 313 11.05 32.77 -7.62
C ARG A 313 10.91 31.79 -6.44
N ALA A 314 11.91 30.95 -6.20
CA ALA A 314 11.93 30.04 -5.06
C ALA A 314 12.01 30.81 -3.74
N GLU A 315 12.76 31.92 -3.68
CA GLU A 315 12.82 32.81 -2.53
C GLU A 315 11.46 33.45 -2.22
N GLU A 316 10.74 33.95 -3.23
CA GLU A 316 9.38 34.48 -3.08
C GLU A 316 8.44 33.43 -2.47
N TRP A 317 8.47 32.20 -2.98
CA TRP A 317 7.63 31.11 -2.47
C TRP A 317 8.00 30.70 -1.05
N ALA A 318 9.30 30.62 -0.74
CA ALA A 318 9.78 30.34 0.61
C ALA A 318 9.29 31.40 1.61
N ARG A 319 9.41 32.68 1.26
CA ARG A 319 8.91 33.79 2.09
C ARG A 319 7.38 33.72 2.27
N CYS A 320 6.65 33.43 1.19
CA CYS A 320 5.20 33.26 1.23
C CYS A 320 4.79 32.11 2.15
N VAL A 321 5.37 30.91 2.03
CA VAL A 321 4.97 29.77 2.86
C VAL A 321 5.30 29.99 4.34
N GLU A 322 6.42 30.66 4.64
CA GLU A 322 6.81 30.98 6.00
C GLU A 322 5.86 31.98 6.67
N SER A 323 5.34 32.94 5.90
CA SER A 323 4.33 33.90 6.36
C SER A 323 2.89 33.36 6.38
N SER A 324 2.66 32.17 5.84
CA SER A 324 1.33 31.60 5.63
C SER A 324 0.78 30.81 6.82
N HIS A 325 -0.44 30.28 6.64
CA HIS A 325 -1.08 29.37 7.59
C HIS A 325 -0.44 27.98 7.71
N TYR A 326 0.51 27.65 6.83
CA TYR A 326 1.21 26.36 6.87
C TYR A 326 2.27 26.33 7.98
N PHE A 327 2.49 25.15 8.56
CA PHE A 327 3.48 24.91 9.60
C PHE A 327 4.13 23.56 9.42
N HIS A 328 5.34 23.40 9.97
CA HIS A 328 6.05 22.14 9.99
C HIS A 328 5.21 21.07 10.68
N TYR A 329 5.00 19.94 10.01
CA TYR A 329 4.19 18.86 10.54
C TYR A 329 4.77 18.32 11.85
N GLY A 330 3.91 18.12 12.86
CA GLY A 330 4.33 17.66 14.19
C GLY A 330 4.80 18.77 15.14
N SER A 331 4.84 20.04 14.70
CA SER A 331 5.00 21.17 15.62
C SER A 331 3.78 21.25 16.54
N ALA A 332 3.98 21.07 17.85
CA ALA A 332 2.92 20.88 18.85
C ALA A 332 1.95 22.07 19.00
N LEU A 333 2.30 23.23 18.43
CA LEU A 333 1.48 24.44 18.42
C LEU A 333 1.73 25.10 17.06
N GLY A 334 0.79 24.99 16.11
CA GLY A 334 0.86 25.72 14.84
C GLY A 334 1.15 27.21 15.09
N LYS A 335 1.82 27.89 14.16
CA LYS A 335 2.36 29.27 14.33
C LYS A 335 1.42 30.25 15.05
N TYR A 336 0.12 30.14 14.83
CA TYR A 336 -0.92 30.99 15.42
C TYR A 336 -1.31 30.65 16.87
N LYS A 337 -1.07 29.42 17.33
CA LYS A 337 -1.23 29.01 18.74
C LYS A 337 0.02 29.27 19.58
N ALA A 338 1.19 29.38 18.97
CA ALA A 338 2.42 29.79 19.65
C ALA A 338 2.43 31.30 19.91
N GLN A 339 2.04 32.11 18.90
CA GLN A 339 1.87 33.57 19.07
C GLN A 339 0.80 33.93 20.11
N SER A 340 -0.30 33.16 20.21
CA SER A 340 -1.30 33.39 21.26
C SER A 340 -0.76 33.10 22.67
N LYS A 341 0.31 32.29 22.81
CA LYS A 341 0.88 31.89 24.10
C LYS A 341 2.00 32.81 24.56
N GLU A 342 2.79 33.37 23.64
CA GLU A 342 3.81 34.38 23.96
C GLU A 342 3.22 35.76 24.25
N MET A 343 2.01 36.05 23.74
CA MET A 343 1.27 37.28 24.05
C MET A 343 0.43 37.18 25.33
N GLU A 344 0.46 36.04 26.02
CA GLU A 344 -0.22 35.78 27.30
C GLU A 344 0.76 35.89 28.50
N SER A 345 1.19 37.12 28.81
CA SER A 345 1.40 37.57 30.20
C SER A 345 1.57 39.10 30.27
N PRO A 346 1.04 39.83 31.26
CA PRO A 346 -0.22 39.66 31.99
C PRO A 346 -1.19 40.82 31.63
N ILE A 347 -2.26 40.53 30.87
CA ILE A 347 -3.47 41.35 30.93
C ILE A 347 -4.52 40.47 31.59
N GLU A 348 -4.51 40.47 32.92
CA GLU A 348 -5.63 39.99 33.71
C GLU A 348 -6.89 40.78 33.27
N ASN A 349 -7.93 40.04 32.87
CA ASN A 349 -9.29 40.52 32.61
C ASN A 349 -9.70 40.95 31.18
N LEU A 350 -9.36 40.19 30.13
CA LEU A 350 -10.24 40.14 28.95
C LEU A 350 -10.91 38.77 28.80
N PRO A 351 -12.26 38.69 28.80
CA PRO A 351 -12.97 37.44 28.59
C PRO A 351 -12.66 36.89 27.19
N ASP A 352 -12.23 35.63 27.14
CA ASP A 352 -12.12 34.79 25.95
C ASP A 352 -13.23 35.13 24.94
N TRP A 353 -12.88 35.49 23.71
CA TRP A 353 -13.81 35.97 22.67
C TRP A 353 -15.00 35.01 22.50
N ASN A 354 -14.76 33.70 22.65
CA ASN A 354 -15.81 32.68 22.62
C ASN A 354 -16.77 32.78 23.81
N ARG A 355 -16.25 33.11 25.00
CA ARG A 355 -17.03 33.37 26.20
C ARG A 355 -17.84 34.66 26.07
N GLN A 356 -17.28 35.69 25.44
CA GLN A 356 -17.99 36.95 25.16
C GLN A 356 -19.12 36.75 24.13
N GLN A 357 -18.86 36.00 23.05
CA GLN A 357 -19.88 35.63 22.06
C GLN A 357 -20.99 34.77 22.68
N SER A 358 -20.62 33.81 23.55
CA SER A 358 -21.62 32.99 24.25
C SER A 358 -22.44 33.80 25.24
N LYS A 359 -21.85 34.73 25.99
CA LYS A 359 -22.58 35.66 26.88
C LYS A 359 -23.54 36.54 26.08
N SER A 360 -23.09 37.15 24.99
CA SER A 360 -23.93 37.98 24.14
C SER A 360 -25.10 37.19 23.53
N ALA A 361 -24.86 35.94 23.10
CA ALA A 361 -25.93 35.07 22.61
C ALA A 361 -26.97 34.75 23.70
N ARG A 362 -26.53 34.46 24.93
CA ARG A 362 -27.42 34.21 26.07
C ARG A 362 -28.23 35.45 26.46
N GLU A 363 -27.62 36.63 26.46
CA GLU A 363 -28.31 37.90 26.73
C GLU A 363 -29.37 38.21 25.68
N LYS A 364 -29.07 38.00 24.39
CA LYS A 364 -30.05 38.16 23.31
C LYS A 364 -31.24 37.22 23.46
N ILE A 365 -31.00 35.95 23.80
CA ILE A 365 -32.07 34.98 24.05
C ILE A 365 -32.91 35.41 25.26
N ARG A 366 -32.29 35.86 26.36
CA ARG A 366 -33.02 36.36 27.54
C ARG A 366 -33.87 37.58 27.22
N SER A 367 -33.29 38.57 26.54
CA SER A 367 -34.01 39.79 26.14
C SER A 367 -35.20 39.48 25.23
N ALA A 368 -35.03 38.56 24.26
CA ALA A 368 -36.12 38.12 23.41
C ALA A 368 -37.22 37.42 24.21
N ILE A 369 -36.87 36.58 25.19
CA ILE A 369 -37.85 35.90 26.05
C ILE A 369 -38.59 36.88 26.96
N VAL A 370 -37.90 37.88 27.53
CA VAL A 370 -38.53 38.94 28.34
C VAL A 370 -39.53 39.74 27.50
N ASP A 371 -39.13 40.18 26.30
CA ASP A 371 -40.03 40.91 25.39
C ASP A 371 -41.26 40.07 24.97
N LEU A 372 -41.09 38.76 24.79
CA LEU A 372 -42.19 37.85 24.50
C LEU A 372 -43.13 37.59 25.70
N LEU A 373 -42.59 37.62 26.91
CA LEU A 373 -43.37 37.54 28.14
C LEU A 373 -44.15 38.83 28.39
N GLU A 374 -43.52 39.99 28.21
CA GLU A 374 -44.15 41.31 28.34
C GLU A 374 -45.29 41.50 27.34
N LYS A 375 -45.11 41.01 26.11
CA LYS A 375 -46.15 41.02 25.07
C LYS A 375 -47.21 39.91 25.23
N GLY A 376 -47.06 39.00 26.19
CA GLY A 376 -48.01 37.91 26.45
C GLY A 376 -48.14 36.87 25.32
N ILE A 377 -47.15 36.82 24.41
CA ILE A 377 -47.21 35.99 23.18
C ILE A 377 -46.29 34.78 23.23
N LEU A 378 -45.71 34.44 24.39
CA LEU A 378 -44.82 33.29 24.51
C LEU A 378 -45.57 31.96 24.28
N PRO A 379 -45.35 31.24 23.16
CA PRO A 379 -46.13 30.04 22.84
C PRO A 379 -45.85 28.90 23.83
N SER A 380 -46.76 27.96 24.05
CA SER A 380 -46.50 26.78 24.89
C SER A 380 -45.64 25.71 24.18
N SER A 381 -45.78 25.59 22.86
CA SER A 381 -45.05 24.62 22.04
C SER A 381 -43.61 25.05 21.77
N ALA A 382 -42.65 24.13 21.98
CA ALA A 382 -41.23 24.35 21.75
C ALA A 382 -40.92 24.74 20.29
N THR A 383 -41.61 24.13 19.32
CA THR A 383 -41.41 24.39 17.89
C THR A 383 -41.86 25.80 17.51
N HIS A 384 -42.95 26.29 18.10
CA HIS A 384 -43.41 27.65 17.87
C HIS A 384 -42.50 28.69 18.53
N ARG A 385 -42.02 28.44 19.77
CA ARG A 385 -41.01 29.30 20.40
C ARG A 385 -39.74 29.40 19.56
N PHE A 386 -39.26 28.28 19.04
CA PHE A 386 -38.05 28.25 18.21
C PHE A 386 -38.21 29.11 16.96
N LYS A 387 -39.31 28.94 16.20
CA LYS A 387 -39.60 29.77 15.02
C LYS A 387 -39.66 31.26 15.36
N LEU A 388 -40.36 31.58 16.45
CA LEU A 388 -40.56 32.97 16.87
C LEU A 388 -39.24 33.63 17.35
N LEU A 389 -38.33 32.86 17.96
CA LEU A 389 -36.99 33.35 18.34
C LEU A 389 -36.04 33.50 17.15
N LEU A 390 -36.26 32.79 16.03
CA LEU A 390 -35.52 33.04 14.80
C LEU A 390 -35.84 34.44 14.24
N ASP A 391 -37.08 34.91 14.41
CA ASP A 391 -37.50 36.25 13.97
C ASP A 391 -36.80 37.37 14.76
N TYR A 392 -36.30 37.08 15.97
CA TYR A 392 -35.42 37.95 16.77
C TYR A 392 -33.95 37.93 16.29
N ARG A 393 -33.69 37.39 15.09
CA ARG A 393 -32.36 37.21 14.47
C ARG A 393 -31.38 36.40 15.32
N ILE A 394 -31.90 35.43 16.08
CA ILE A 394 -31.07 34.49 16.84
C ILE A 394 -30.85 33.26 15.97
N GLY A 395 -29.60 32.88 15.70
CA GLY A 395 -29.29 31.71 14.89
C GLY A 395 -29.75 30.40 15.54
N GLY A 396 -30.31 29.48 14.76
CA GLY A 396 -30.83 28.20 15.27
C GLY A 396 -29.79 27.39 16.06
N GLY A 397 -28.53 27.39 15.64
CA GLY A 397 -27.44 26.73 16.37
C GLY A 397 -27.22 27.29 17.79
N SER A 398 -27.40 28.60 17.98
CA SER A 398 -27.31 29.25 19.30
C SER A 398 -28.49 28.87 20.20
N LEU A 399 -29.69 28.74 19.64
CA LEU A 399 -30.89 28.28 20.36
C LEU A 399 -30.74 26.82 20.80
N TYR A 400 -30.23 25.93 19.94
CA TYR A 400 -29.98 24.53 20.31
C TYR A 400 -28.89 24.38 21.40
N ARG A 401 -27.89 25.27 21.40
CA ARG A 401 -26.81 25.28 22.41
C ARG A 401 -27.28 25.82 23.77
N HIS A 402 -28.28 26.70 23.81
CA HIS A 402 -28.79 27.34 25.02
C HIS A 402 -30.29 27.07 25.24
N LYS A 403 -30.70 25.79 25.17
CA LYS A 403 -32.10 25.35 25.41
C LYS A 403 -32.61 25.68 26.81
N ASP A 404 -31.69 25.80 27.77
CA ASP A 404 -31.97 26.18 29.15
C ASP A 404 -32.72 27.52 29.27
N LEU A 405 -32.58 28.42 28.30
CA LEU A 405 -33.10 29.78 28.40
C LEU A 405 -34.47 30.01 27.75
N TRP A 406 -35.00 29.06 26.96
CA TRP A 406 -36.21 29.31 26.16
C TRP A 406 -37.13 28.10 25.98
N HIS A 407 -36.60 26.88 26.09
CA HIS A 407 -37.37 25.68 25.80
C HIS A 407 -38.33 25.34 26.96
N PRO A 408 -39.61 25.01 26.68
CA PRO A 408 -40.65 24.87 27.70
C PRO A 408 -40.29 23.86 28.80
N ASN A 409 -39.66 22.74 28.44
CA ASN A 409 -39.25 21.72 29.42
C ASN A 409 -38.20 22.18 30.44
N TYR A 410 -37.49 23.29 30.19
CA TYR A 410 -36.43 23.80 31.07
C TYR A 410 -36.86 25.07 31.82
N LEU A 411 -37.97 25.69 31.43
CA LEU A 411 -38.56 26.85 32.10
C LEU A 411 -39.63 26.37 33.07
N ARG A 412 -39.20 25.86 34.24
CA ARG A 412 -40.10 25.53 35.34
C ARG A 412 -40.39 26.83 36.09
N ILE A 413 -41.57 27.41 35.87
CA ILE A 413 -42.05 28.57 36.61
C ILE A 413 -42.55 28.04 37.97
N GLU A 414 -41.80 28.26 39.04
CA GLU A 414 -42.35 28.15 40.39
C GLU A 414 -43.26 29.35 40.62
N SER A 415 -44.57 29.12 40.66
CA SER A 415 -45.57 30.11 41.05
C SER A 415 -45.40 30.43 42.54
N CYS A 416 -44.85 31.59 42.86
CA CYS A 416 -44.78 32.07 44.23
C CYS A 416 -46.09 32.78 44.58
N GLU A 417 -46.93 32.13 45.41
CA GLU A 417 -48.06 32.78 46.08
C GLU A 417 -47.53 33.75 47.15
N THR A 418 -48.21 34.89 47.24
CA THR A 418 -47.96 36.07 48.07
C THR A 418 -47.72 35.79 49.55
N ASN A 419 -46.68 36.39 50.16
CA ASN A 419 -46.79 37.30 51.31
C ASN A 419 -45.42 37.77 51.86
N SER A 420 -45.31 39.09 52.03
CA SER A 420 -44.64 39.83 53.12
C SER A 420 -43.12 39.69 53.39
N ILE A 421 -42.41 40.79 53.06
CA ILE A 421 -41.40 41.51 53.87
C ILE A 421 -40.05 40.80 54.22
N SER A 422 -38.97 41.54 53.86
CA SER A 422 -37.59 41.53 54.37
C SER A 422 -36.51 40.72 53.64
N GLU A 423 -35.58 41.52 53.09
CA GLU A 423 -34.11 41.40 53.06
C GLU A 423 -33.40 40.14 52.55
N GLU A 424 -32.30 40.46 51.84
CA GLU A 424 -31.31 39.62 51.18
C GLU A 424 -31.12 38.21 51.75
N VAL A 425 -31.01 37.20 50.89
CA VAL A 425 -29.89 36.22 50.91
C VAL A 425 -29.76 35.52 49.54
N CYS A 426 -28.51 35.49 49.07
CA CYS A 426 -27.94 34.76 47.95
C CYS A 426 -27.98 33.23 48.16
N LEU A 427 -28.32 32.38 47.16
CA LEU A 427 -27.81 31.00 47.13
C LEU A 427 -27.68 30.39 45.71
N THR A 428 -26.54 29.72 45.57
CA THR A 428 -25.99 28.84 44.54
C THR A 428 -26.73 27.51 44.36
N ILE A 429 -26.62 26.88 43.18
CA ILE A 429 -26.97 25.45 42.97
C ILE A 429 -25.90 24.75 42.11
N GLU A 430 -25.40 23.63 42.63
CA GLU A 430 -24.29 22.79 42.12
C GLU A 430 -24.67 21.79 41.00
N PRO A 431 -23.67 21.28 40.23
CA PRO A 431 -23.88 20.29 39.18
C PRO A 431 -23.77 18.84 39.71
N LYS A 432 -24.72 17.98 39.32
CA LYS A 432 -24.60 16.51 39.48
C LYS A 432 -24.33 15.84 38.14
N TYR A 433 -23.33 14.96 38.12
CA TYR A 433 -22.92 14.16 36.97
C TYR A 433 -23.42 12.69 37.04
N HIS A 434 -23.95 12.21 35.90
CA HIS A 434 -23.87 10.86 35.28
C HIS A 434 -24.61 9.66 35.95
N PRO A 435 -25.12 8.66 35.16
CA PRO A 435 -24.35 7.83 34.21
C PRO A 435 -24.97 7.56 32.80
N SER A 436 -24.09 7.32 31.82
CA SER A 436 -24.40 6.81 30.47
C SER A 436 -24.24 5.28 30.39
N LEU A 437 -25.17 4.59 29.74
CA LEU A 437 -25.07 3.18 29.34
C LEU A 437 -25.65 2.98 27.92
N LEU A 438 -24.72 2.86 26.95
CA LEU A 438 -24.76 2.15 25.64
C LEU A 438 -25.85 2.57 24.61
N SER A 439 -25.67 2.58 23.29
CA SER A 439 -24.66 2.08 22.34
C SER A 439 -24.95 2.69 20.96
N GLY A 440 -23.95 2.68 20.06
CA GLY A 440 -24.19 2.31 18.65
C GLY A 440 -24.49 3.42 17.62
N ASN A 441 -23.57 3.53 16.66
CA ASN A 441 -23.74 3.81 15.23
C ASN A 441 -24.49 5.06 14.74
N GLY A 442 -23.89 5.67 13.71
CA GLY A 442 -24.58 6.60 12.83
C GLY A 442 -23.70 7.11 11.71
N SER A 443 -23.43 6.24 10.73
CA SER A 443 -23.30 6.66 9.33
C SER A 443 -24.54 7.48 8.95
N ASN A 444 -24.38 8.51 8.12
CA ASN A 444 -25.50 9.06 7.35
C ASN A 444 -25.05 9.16 5.89
N ASP A 445 -25.48 8.16 5.11
CA ASP A 445 -25.86 8.37 3.72
C ASP A 445 -27.18 9.14 3.72
N THR A 446 -27.25 10.15 2.86
CA THR A 446 -28.47 10.90 2.55
C THR A 446 -29.01 10.45 1.21
N SER A 447 -30.17 9.78 1.19
CA SER A 447 -31.07 9.77 0.05
C SER A 447 -32.37 10.45 0.44
N SER A 448 -32.69 11.54 -0.25
CA SER A 448 -33.99 12.19 -0.20
C SER A 448 -34.96 11.45 -1.11
N ASP A 449 -36.11 11.10 -0.54
CA ASP A 449 -37.30 10.68 -1.26
C ASP A 449 -37.89 11.81 -2.11
N GLY A 450 -38.49 11.42 -3.23
CA GLY A 450 -39.20 12.28 -4.16
C GLY A 450 -40.32 11.54 -4.88
N SER A 451 -41.21 10.92 -4.10
CA SER A 451 -42.65 10.76 -4.31
C SER A 451 -43.23 10.82 -5.73
N SER A 452 -43.88 9.73 -6.18
CA SER A 452 -45.36 9.60 -6.21
C SER A 452 -45.84 8.58 -7.26
N ASN A 453 -46.50 7.51 -6.77
CA ASN A 453 -47.73 6.84 -7.22
C ASN A 453 -48.27 7.13 -8.65
N SER A 454 -48.80 6.19 -9.44
CA SER A 454 -49.60 5.00 -9.08
C SER A 454 -49.78 4.04 -10.28
N LYS A 455 -50.07 2.78 -9.92
CA LYS A 455 -50.26 1.54 -10.69
C LYS A 455 -51.47 1.48 -11.65
N GLY A 456 -51.38 0.53 -12.58
CA GLY A 456 -52.49 -0.29 -13.12
C GLY A 456 -52.58 -0.24 -14.65
N SER A 457 -51.85 -1.08 -15.41
CA SER A 457 -52.08 -2.50 -15.74
C SER A 457 -53.32 -2.79 -16.61
N ILE A 458 -53.09 -3.62 -17.65
CA ILE A 458 -54.00 -4.46 -18.45
C ILE A 458 -54.23 -3.99 -19.91
N GLN A 459 -53.66 -4.77 -20.84
CA GLN A 459 -53.99 -4.90 -22.29
C GLN A 459 -55.36 -5.60 -22.48
N PRO A 460 -56.12 -5.44 -23.60
CA PRO A 460 -55.79 -6.04 -24.92
C PRO A 460 -56.33 -5.34 -26.20
N SER A 461 -55.84 -5.82 -27.38
CA SER A 461 -56.42 -5.94 -28.76
C SER A 461 -57.61 -5.04 -29.20
N THR A 462 -57.78 -4.53 -30.43
CA THR A 462 -57.54 -5.05 -31.80
C THR A 462 -57.92 -3.94 -32.82
N ASP A 463 -57.34 -3.97 -34.04
CA ASP A 463 -57.85 -3.51 -35.37
C ASP A 463 -58.17 -2.00 -35.60
N GLU A 464 -57.93 -1.36 -36.76
CA GLU A 464 -57.38 -1.70 -38.08
C GLU A 464 -57.16 -0.38 -38.89
N HIS A 465 -56.19 -0.38 -39.83
CA HIS A 465 -56.11 0.40 -41.11
C HIS A 465 -56.09 1.95 -41.08
N GLN A 466 -55.25 2.74 -41.77
CA GLN A 466 -54.54 2.77 -43.08
C GLN A 466 -53.48 3.91 -42.95
N SER A 467 -52.27 3.97 -43.51
CA SER A 467 -51.90 3.92 -44.93
C SER A 467 -50.37 4.08 -45.08
N VAL A 468 -49.81 3.19 -45.90
CA VAL A 468 -48.64 3.19 -46.80
C VAL A 468 -47.86 4.52 -47.00
N GLU A 469 -46.55 4.54 -46.66
CA GLU A 469 -45.42 4.47 -47.63
C GLU A 469 -44.03 4.47 -46.96
N LYS A 470 -43.21 3.47 -47.36
CA LYS A 470 -41.74 3.40 -47.48
C LYS A 470 -40.82 3.88 -46.34
N THR A 471 -40.10 2.94 -45.74
CA THR A 471 -38.63 2.73 -45.81
C THR A 471 -38.15 1.97 -44.56
N ASP A 472 -37.29 0.96 -44.74
CA ASP A 472 -36.10 0.74 -43.92
C ASP A 472 -35.44 -0.60 -44.27
N SER A 473 -34.13 -0.55 -44.57
CA SER A 473 -33.22 -1.49 -43.94
C SER A 473 -31.80 -0.92 -43.91
N VAL A 474 -31.21 -1.03 -42.72
CA VAL A 474 -29.77 -1.04 -42.40
C VAL A 474 -29.14 0.31 -42.03
N ARG A 475 -29.18 0.56 -40.72
CA ARG A 475 -28.10 1.01 -39.82
C ARG A 475 -26.95 1.78 -40.49
N ASP A 476 -26.91 3.08 -40.21
CA ASP A 476 -25.71 3.90 -40.39
C ASP A 476 -25.24 4.56 -39.09
N THR A 477 -23.92 4.48 -38.98
CA THR A 477 -22.94 5.01 -38.03
C THR A 477 -22.88 6.55 -38.00
N PRO A 478 -22.38 7.18 -36.91
CA PRO A 478 -21.79 8.50 -36.98
C PRO A 478 -20.25 8.45 -37.00
N VAL A 479 -19.67 9.11 -37.99
CA VAL A 479 -18.22 9.34 -38.21
C VAL A 479 -17.77 10.64 -37.52
N ILE A 480 -16.59 10.61 -36.87
CA ILE A 480 -15.71 11.78 -36.63
C ILE A 480 -14.23 11.28 -36.72
N PRO A 481 -13.19 12.14 -36.88
CA PRO A 481 -12.41 12.29 -38.09
C PRO A 481 -10.96 11.78 -38.01
N GLU A 482 -10.40 11.65 -39.19
CA GLU A 482 -9.06 11.24 -39.60
C GLU A 482 -7.94 12.19 -39.12
N ALA A 483 -7.05 11.69 -38.25
CA ALA A 483 -5.62 12.05 -38.21
C ALA A 483 -4.85 11.17 -37.21
N LEU A 484 -3.68 10.68 -37.65
CA LEU A 484 -2.66 9.84 -36.95
C LEU A 484 -2.85 8.32 -37.04
N LEU A 485 -2.88 7.81 -38.28
CA LEU A 485 -2.44 6.44 -38.60
C LEU A 485 -0.90 6.45 -38.74
N ILE A 486 -0.21 5.80 -37.81
CA ILE A 486 1.16 5.29 -38.02
C ILE A 486 0.99 4.01 -38.84
N SER A 487 1.61 3.93 -40.02
CA SER A 487 1.40 2.84 -40.97
C SER A 487 1.90 1.49 -40.46
N ASP A 488 1.16 0.42 -40.77
CA ASP A 488 1.48 -0.99 -40.49
C ASP A 488 2.88 -1.41 -41.01
N ASP A 489 3.38 -0.71 -42.02
CA ASP A 489 4.71 -0.94 -42.59
C ASP A 489 5.84 -0.66 -41.59
N ALA A 490 5.64 0.27 -40.64
CA ALA A 490 6.63 0.57 -39.60
C ALA A 490 6.69 -0.54 -38.53
N TRP A 491 5.56 -1.18 -38.23
CA TRP A 491 5.52 -2.34 -37.34
C TRP A 491 6.08 -3.60 -38.00
N GLN A 492 5.86 -3.79 -39.30
CA GLN A 492 6.48 -4.90 -40.02
C GLN A 492 8.01 -4.72 -40.16
N ALA A 493 8.50 -3.49 -40.33
CA ALA A 493 9.94 -3.22 -40.35
C ALA A 493 10.61 -3.50 -39.00
N VAL A 494 10.04 -3.02 -37.89
CA VAL A 494 10.54 -3.29 -36.53
C VAL A 494 10.41 -4.78 -36.17
N HIS A 495 9.36 -5.45 -36.63
CA HIS A 495 9.17 -6.88 -36.42
C HIS A 495 10.15 -7.73 -37.26
N GLN A 496 10.44 -7.34 -38.51
CA GLN A 496 11.48 -8.00 -39.32
C GLN A 496 12.89 -7.73 -38.78
N GLU A 497 13.16 -6.55 -38.24
CA GLU A 497 14.45 -6.21 -37.62
C GLU A 497 14.62 -6.98 -36.29
N ALA A 498 13.54 -7.14 -35.51
CA ALA A 498 13.51 -8.00 -34.32
C ALA A 498 13.64 -9.48 -34.67
N ILE A 499 13.09 -9.95 -35.80
CA ILE A 499 13.27 -11.33 -36.30
C ILE A 499 14.70 -11.56 -36.82
N GLN A 500 15.33 -10.55 -37.43
CA GLN A 500 16.75 -10.60 -37.81
C GLN A 500 17.69 -10.58 -36.59
N MET A 501 17.33 -9.84 -35.53
CA MET A 501 18.04 -9.88 -34.24
C MET A 501 17.74 -11.12 -33.39
N ALA A 502 16.67 -11.85 -33.71
CA ALA A 502 16.28 -13.12 -33.07
C ALA A 502 16.73 -14.36 -33.86
N GLN A 503 17.55 -14.22 -34.90
CA GLN A 503 18.29 -15.37 -35.40
C GLN A 503 19.26 -15.83 -34.31
N PRO A 504 19.28 -17.13 -33.96
CA PRO A 504 20.29 -17.64 -33.05
C PRO A 504 21.65 -17.35 -33.69
N PRO A 505 22.65 -16.86 -32.94
CA PRO A 505 23.96 -16.73 -33.52
C PRO A 505 24.34 -18.16 -33.95
N THR A 506 24.63 -18.33 -35.23
CA THR A 506 25.28 -19.52 -35.78
C THR A 506 26.69 -19.55 -35.20
N GLN A 507 26.79 -19.88 -33.92
CA GLN A 507 28.05 -20.10 -33.23
C GLN A 507 28.54 -21.50 -33.55
N PRO A 508 29.87 -21.68 -33.69
CA PRO A 508 30.44 -23.01 -33.89
C PRO A 508 30.06 -23.91 -32.71
N ARG A 509 29.45 -25.03 -33.06
CA ARG A 509 28.94 -26.10 -32.19
C ARG A 509 29.93 -26.38 -31.05
N SER A 510 29.59 -26.02 -29.81
CA SER A 510 30.48 -26.32 -28.69
C SER A 510 30.43 -27.83 -28.41
N LEU A 511 31.59 -28.49 -28.45
CA LEU A 511 31.74 -29.91 -28.07
C LEU A 511 31.18 -30.19 -26.67
N LYS A 512 31.14 -29.17 -25.80
CA LYS A 512 30.53 -29.23 -24.46
C LYS A 512 29.02 -29.45 -24.49
N GLN A 513 28.31 -28.86 -25.45
CA GLN A 513 26.86 -29.00 -25.54
C GLN A 513 26.47 -30.38 -26.09
N LEU A 514 27.24 -30.90 -27.06
CA LEU A 514 27.10 -32.28 -27.52
C LEU A 514 27.40 -33.29 -26.40
N ALA A 515 28.50 -33.11 -25.66
CA ALA A 515 28.84 -33.96 -24.52
C ALA A 515 27.74 -33.95 -23.44
N ARG A 516 27.12 -32.78 -23.19
CA ARG A 516 26.02 -32.63 -22.23
C ARG A 516 24.75 -33.36 -22.67
N MET A 517 24.36 -33.23 -23.95
CA MET A 517 23.18 -33.94 -24.47
C MET A 517 23.41 -35.45 -24.53
N GLN A 518 24.64 -35.87 -24.79
CA GLN A 518 25.03 -37.27 -24.70
C GLN A 518 24.98 -37.79 -23.25
N GLN A 519 25.46 -37.00 -22.28
CA GLN A 519 25.33 -37.33 -20.86
C GLN A 519 23.86 -37.43 -20.40
N PHE A 520 22.97 -36.62 -20.99
CA PHE A 520 21.54 -36.66 -20.73
C PHE A 520 20.88 -37.92 -21.29
N LEU A 521 21.28 -38.37 -22.49
CA LEU A 521 20.84 -39.66 -23.05
C LEU A 521 21.34 -40.85 -22.23
N GLU A 522 22.59 -40.80 -21.78
CA GLU A 522 23.23 -41.87 -21.01
C GLU A 522 22.76 -41.94 -19.55
N SER A 523 22.06 -40.90 -19.07
CA SER A 523 21.59 -40.80 -17.68
C SER A 523 20.47 -41.78 -17.31
N GLY A 524 19.71 -42.26 -18.31
CA GLY A 524 18.54 -43.12 -18.08
C GLY A 524 17.35 -42.42 -17.42
N ASP A 525 17.45 -41.11 -17.14
CA ASP A 525 16.34 -40.29 -16.62
C ASP A 525 15.34 -40.03 -17.77
N PRO A 526 14.06 -40.43 -17.65
CA PRO A 526 13.08 -40.29 -18.72
C PRO A 526 12.92 -38.87 -19.26
N ILE A 527 13.18 -37.85 -18.42
CA ILE A 527 12.98 -36.44 -18.73
C ILE A 527 14.23 -35.85 -19.37
N LEU A 528 15.43 -36.14 -18.84
CA LEU A 528 16.69 -35.72 -19.48
C LEU A 528 16.89 -36.41 -20.82
N VAL A 529 16.48 -37.68 -20.90
CA VAL A 529 16.40 -38.42 -22.16
C VAL A 529 15.41 -37.74 -23.10
N ALA A 530 14.22 -37.33 -22.65
CA ALA A 530 13.26 -36.62 -23.48
C ALA A 530 13.79 -35.27 -23.99
N GLU A 531 14.49 -34.51 -23.14
CA GLU A 531 15.07 -33.21 -23.50
C GLU A 531 16.24 -33.34 -24.48
N ALA A 532 17.14 -34.30 -24.26
CA ALA A 532 18.20 -34.60 -25.21
C ALA A 532 17.65 -35.14 -26.53
N THR A 533 16.61 -35.98 -26.48
CA THR A 533 15.95 -36.52 -27.68
C THR A 533 15.27 -35.41 -28.47
N ALA A 534 14.55 -34.50 -27.81
CA ALA A 534 13.94 -33.33 -28.46
C ALA A 534 14.99 -32.40 -29.07
N TRP A 535 16.11 -32.19 -28.37
CA TRP A 535 17.23 -31.39 -28.85
C TRP A 535 17.89 -32.01 -30.09
N PHE A 536 18.13 -33.33 -30.11
CA PHE A 536 18.65 -34.03 -31.28
C PHE A 536 17.65 -34.05 -32.44
N TYR A 537 16.36 -34.24 -32.17
CA TYR A 537 15.30 -34.23 -33.19
C TYR A 537 15.24 -32.89 -33.93
N LEU A 538 15.31 -31.78 -33.18
CA LEU A 538 15.38 -30.43 -33.75
C LEU A 538 16.67 -30.15 -34.53
N GLN A 539 17.78 -30.82 -34.19
CA GLN A 539 19.03 -30.72 -34.94
C GLN A 539 19.01 -31.46 -36.29
N PHE A 540 18.38 -32.62 -36.36
CA PHE A 540 18.39 -33.46 -37.56
C PHE A 540 17.19 -33.25 -38.48
N HIS A 541 16.12 -32.63 -37.99
CA HIS A 541 14.92 -32.28 -38.77
C HIS A 541 14.54 -30.80 -38.56
N PRO A 542 15.31 -29.85 -39.11
CA PRO A 542 14.86 -28.48 -39.18
C PRO A 542 13.57 -28.44 -40.01
N ALA A 543 12.52 -27.78 -39.48
CA ALA A 543 11.21 -27.71 -40.09
C ALA A 543 11.30 -27.41 -41.60
N ARG A 544 10.72 -28.27 -42.45
CA ARG A 544 10.52 -27.99 -43.86
C ARG A 544 9.63 -26.75 -43.98
N SER A 545 10.25 -25.63 -44.32
CA SER A 545 9.58 -24.43 -44.78
C SER A 545 8.64 -24.79 -45.94
N SER A 546 7.37 -24.47 -45.76
CA SER A 546 6.29 -24.60 -46.73
C SER A 546 6.61 -23.88 -48.04
N GLU A 547 6.97 -24.66 -49.06
CA GLU A 547 6.74 -24.29 -50.45
C GLU A 547 5.23 -24.32 -50.70
N VAL A 548 4.68 -23.21 -51.19
CA VAL A 548 3.75 -23.10 -52.35
C VAL A 548 3.17 -21.68 -52.31
N CYS A 549 3.71 -20.78 -53.14
CA CYS A 549 2.91 -20.04 -54.12
C CYS A 549 3.83 -19.22 -55.04
N GLN A 550 4.20 -19.78 -56.19
CA GLN A 550 4.55 -19.00 -57.37
C GLN A 550 3.85 -19.60 -58.60
N ARG A 551 2.97 -18.77 -59.19
CA ARG A 551 2.55 -18.70 -60.59
C ARG A 551 1.76 -19.88 -61.19
N GLY A 552 0.56 -19.55 -61.66
CA GLY A 552 -0.34 -20.36 -62.47
C GLY A 552 -1.75 -19.82 -62.37
#